data_AF-A0A6C0D9S3-F1
#
_entry.id   AF-A0A6C0D9S3-F1
#
_cell.length_a   1.000
_cell.length_b   1.000
_cell.length_c   1.000
_cell.angle_alpha   90.00
_cell.angle_beta   90.00
_cell.angle_gamma   90.00
#
_symmetry.space_group_name_H-M   'P 1'
#
loop_
_entity.id
_entity.type
_entity.pdbx_description
1 polymer ?
#
loop_
_entity_poly.entity_id
_entity_poly.type
_entity_poly.pdbx_seq_one_letter_code
_entity_poly.pdbx_strand_id
1 'polypeptide(L)'
;MSDKNYSCETCKKNYKSYVGFWKHNKTHHPLMCNSKESYAKKNINKNVTPNVTPVTPVKNNEQSETIFCKKSVNINKSVNVLNECNKYKCVNCNKDFKYRQNKYKHQLNCNENKIANIENKLQIIESKLDASNIHSVNNIVNNYNYNNTINNTANFTSNININKVGSEDINELTYDEVKTIFRTHTNCLITLINTLNFNERLPNNHSFCVTSLDGKYVSVYNTDKNSIEKRTKKNFYDEIFNTSIDTMHKIFNSIKNKVSKKKATNLESMIQDVKMLVIENSKIKNTYNNELNLLSYNNRDMVLNSWEKILSPNMIEDTVDDDSGSESSKDSFYYLTDSD
;
A
#
# COMPACT_ATOMS: atom_id res chain seq x y z
N MET A 1 -29.10 55.67 38.41
CA MET A 1 -28.97 54.27 37.98
C MET A 1 -29.90 53.42 38.83
N SER A 2 -30.64 52.46 38.28
CA SER A 2 -31.56 51.61 39.05
C SER A 2 -30.95 50.25 39.36
N ASP A 3 -30.75 49.96 40.66
CA ASP A 3 -30.22 48.68 41.12
C ASP A 3 -31.19 47.54 40.87
N LYS A 4 -30.80 46.61 40.00
CA LYS A 4 -31.59 45.42 39.67
C LYS A 4 -31.33 44.33 40.71
N ASN A 5 -32.24 44.20 41.66
CA ASN A 5 -32.26 43.08 42.60
C ASN A 5 -32.96 41.85 41.98
N TYR A 6 -32.34 40.68 42.13
CA TYR A 6 -32.85 39.38 41.65
C TYR A 6 -33.31 38.55 42.85
N SER A 7 -34.56 38.11 42.88
CA SER A 7 -35.15 37.38 44.01
C SER A 7 -35.42 35.91 43.67
N CYS A 8 -35.16 35.01 44.62
CA CYS A 8 -35.57 33.61 44.51
C CYS A 8 -37.04 33.47 44.93
N GLU A 9 -37.91 32.99 44.04
CA GLU A 9 -39.33 32.81 44.36
C GLU A 9 -39.57 31.76 45.44
N THR A 10 -38.73 30.73 45.53
CA THR A 10 -38.85 29.59 46.44
C THR A 10 -38.42 29.90 47.88
N CYS A 11 -37.35 30.68 48.07
CA CYS A 11 -36.81 30.99 49.40
C CYS A 11 -36.74 32.50 49.74
N LYS A 12 -37.27 33.36 48.86
CA LYS A 12 -37.34 34.83 48.98
C LYS A 12 -36.00 35.57 49.22
N LYS A 13 -34.86 34.90 48.99
CA LYS A 13 -33.53 35.52 49.06
C LYS A 13 -33.29 36.46 47.88
N ASN A 14 -32.72 37.63 48.16
CA ASN A 14 -32.41 38.67 47.19
C ASN A 14 -30.91 38.73 46.88
N TYR A 15 -30.56 38.95 45.61
CA TYR A 15 -29.20 39.00 45.10
C TYR A 15 -28.98 40.27 44.27
N LYS A 16 -27.87 40.97 44.53
CA LYS A 16 -27.46 42.17 43.77
C LYS A 16 -26.98 41.85 42.34
N SER A 17 -26.80 40.58 41.98
CA SER A 17 -26.36 40.15 40.65
C SER A 17 -27.01 38.85 40.20
N TYR A 18 -27.27 38.76 38.89
CA TYR A 18 -27.84 37.58 38.25
C TYR A 18 -26.98 36.32 38.47
N VAL A 19 -25.65 36.46 38.48
CA VAL A 19 -24.71 35.34 38.67
C VAL A 19 -24.82 34.74 40.08
N GLY A 20 -25.07 35.57 41.10
CA GLY A 20 -25.32 35.10 42.47
C GLY A 20 -26.64 34.31 42.56
N PHE A 21 -27.70 34.87 41.99
CA PHE A 21 -29.02 34.23 41.90
C PHE A 21 -28.97 32.89 41.15
N TRP A 22 -28.31 32.82 39.99
CA TRP A 22 -28.20 31.60 39.18
C TRP A 22 -27.44 30.49 39.91
N LYS A 23 -26.31 30.82 40.56
CA LYS A 23 -25.56 29.85 41.39
C LYS A 23 -26.45 29.29 42.50
N HIS A 24 -27.17 30.16 43.21
CA HIS A 24 -28.08 29.76 44.29
C HIS A 24 -29.19 28.82 43.82
N ASN A 25 -29.90 29.15 42.72
CA ASN A 25 -30.94 28.26 42.19
C ASN A 25 -30.35 26.91 41.76
N LYS A 26 -29.16 26.89 41.15
CA LYS A 26 -28.49 25.65 40.74
C LYS A 26 -28.08 24.75 41.92
N THR A 27 -27.71 25.32 43.08
CA THR A 27 -27.29 24.53 44.26
C THR A 27 -28.44 24.15 45.19
N HIS A 28 -29.42 25.03 45.38
CA HIS A 28 -30.51 24.81 46.36
C HIS A 28 -31.85 24.41 45.72
N HIS A 29 -32.06 24.72 44.44
CA HIS A 29 -33.31 24.44 43.72
C HIS A 29 -33.04 23.73 42.36
N PRO A 30 -32.20 22.67 42.31
CA PRO A 30 -31.70 22.08 41.05
C PRO A 30 -32.81 21.57 40.11
N LEU A 31 -33.97 21.18 40.65
CA LEU A 31 -35.12 20.73 39.87
C LEU A 31 -35.74 21.82 38.98
N MET A 32 -35.50 23.10 39.28
CA MET A 32 -36.01 24.25 38.49
C MET A 32 -35.06 24.67 37.36
N CYS A 33 -33.89 24.04 37.20
CA CYS A 33 -32.89 24.44 36.22
C CYS A 33 -33.09 23.81 34.81
N ASN A 34 -34.06 22.89 34.65
CA ASN A 34 -34.26 22.09 33.44
C ASN A 34 -35.54 22.40 32.65
N SER A 35 -36.41 23.31 33.11
CA SER A 35 -37.50 23.85 32.26
C SER A 35 -37.00 25.08 31.48
N LYS A 36 -37.30 25.13 30.18
CA LYS A 36 -36.96 26.26 29.27
C LYS A 36 -37.83 27.51 29.50
N GLU A 37 -38.34 27.70 30.72
CA GLU A 37 -39.34 28.72 31.07
C GLU A 37 -38.94 29.64 32.23
N SER A 38 -37.72 29.54 32.74
CA SER A 38 -37.17 30.49 33.74
C SER A 38 -36.76 31.84 33.11
N TYR A 39 -37.64 32.41 32.27
CA TYR A 39 -37.54 33.80 31.82
C TYR A 39 -37.85 34.72 32.99
N ALA A 40 -36.91 35.62 33.31
CA ALA A 40 -37.09 36.60 34.37
C ALA A 40 -38.24 37.56 34.05
N LYS A 41 -39.39 37.37 34.69
CA LYS A 41 -40.52 38.31 34.61
C LYS A 41 -40.13 39.61 35.31
N LYS A 42 -40.07 40.71 34.54
CA LYS A 42 -40.13 42.06 35.13
C LYS A 42 -41.53 42.24 35.72
N ASN A 43 -41.61 42.54 37.02
CA ASN A 43 -42.87 43.03 37.60
C ASN A 43 -43.18 44.41 37.02
N ILE A 44 -44.25 44.50 36.23
CA ILE A 44 -44.93 45.73 35.85
C ILE A 44 -46.42 45.48 36.11
N ASN A 45 -47.03 46.28 36.98
CA ASN A 45 -48.46 46.20 37.28
C ASN A 45 -49.30 46.66 36.09
N LYS A 46 -50.30 45.86 35.66
CA LYS A 46 -51.68 46.28 35.31
C LYS A 46 -52.57 45.09 34.92
N ASN A 47 -53.89 45.32 34.94
CA ASN A 47 -54.97 44.33 34.99
C ASN A 47 -55.56 43.91 33.61
N VAL A 48 -56.52 42.96 33.67
CA VAL A 48 -57.64 42.67 32.73
C VAL A 48 -57.51 41.39 31.86
N THR A 49 -58.69 40.87 31.47
CA THR A 49 -59.15 39.48 31.23
C THR A 49 -59.10 38.95 29.76
N PRO A 50 -59.45 37.68 29.46
CA PRO A 50 -58.89 36.90 28.34
C PRO A 50 -59.84 36.51 27.17
N ASN A 51 -59.26 36.09 26.03
CA ASN A 51 -59.76 35.12 25.01
C ASN A 51 -58.70 34.96 23.87
N VAL A 52 -58.61 33.96 22.97
CA VAL A 52 -59.31 32.66 22.69
C VAL A 52 -58.23 31.58 22.34
N THR A 53 -58.61 30.33 22.06
CA THR A 53 -57.81 29.18 21.53
C THR A 53 -58.17 28.85 20.04
N PRO A 54 -58.04 27.61 19.50
CA PRO A 54 -56.83 26.93 18.98
C PRO A 54 -56.97 26.34 17.54
N VAL A 55 -55.89 25.81 16.93
CA VAL A 55 -56.00 24.71 15.92
C VAL A 55 -54.79 23.75 15.94
N THR A 56 -55.05 22.43 15.91
CA THR A 56 -54.17 21.32 15.47
C THR A 56 -54.99 20.39 14.55
N PRO A 57 -54.39 19.52 13.70
CA PRO A 57 -54.35 18.08 14.05
C PRO A 57 -53.26 17.16 13.39
N VAL A 58 -52.96 16.00 14.03
CA VAL A 58 -52.72 14.63 13.43
C VAL A 58 -51.46 14.38 12.54
N LYS A 59 -50.71 13.23 12.49
CA LYS A 59 -50.48 11.98 13.30
C LYS A 59 -49.24 11.17 12.77
N ASN A 60 -48.67 10.26 13.59
CA ASN A 60 -48.11 8.88 13.32
C ASN A 60 -47.01 8.62 12.23
N ASN A 61 -46.09 7.63 12.26
CA ASN A 61 -45.45 6.68 13.24
C ASN A 61 -44.21 6.05 12.50
N GLU A 62 -42.99 5.80 13.03
CA GLU A 62 -42.39 4.60 13.71
C GLU A 62 -40.83 4.76 13.60
N GLN A 63 -39.98 4.78 14.64
CA GLN A 63 -39.34 3.69 15.43
C GLN A 63 -38.63 2.59 14.59
N SER A 64 -37.32 2.31 14.77
CA SER A 64 -36.60 1.79 15.96
C SER A 64 -35.10 2.22 15.98
N GLU A 65 -34.22 1.99 16.97
CA GLU A 65 -34.28 1.41 18.32
C GLU A 65 -33.06 1.89 19.15
N THR A 66 -33.24 2.30 20.41
CA THR A 66 -32.15 2.28 21.42
C THR A 66 -32.69 1.79 22.75
N ILE A 67 -32.02 0.79 23.31
CA ILE A 67 -32.54 -0.06 24.40
C ILE A 67 -32.66 0.73 25.72
N PHE A 68 -33.87 0.74 26.28
CA PHE A 68 -34.11 1.16 27.66
C PHE A 68 -33.58 0.13 28.65
N CYS A 69 -33.07 0.59 29.79
CA CYS A 69 -33.12 -0.19 31.03
C CYS A 69 -33.79 0.65 32.12
N LYS A 70 -34.90 0.16 32.67
CA LYS A 70 -35.65 0.82 33.74
C LYS A 70 -35.00 0.48 35.08
N LYS A 71 -34.86 1.48 35.97
CA LYS A 71 -34.96 1.22 37.41
C LYS A 71 -35.59 2.41 38.13
N SER A 72 -36.84 2.22 38.54
CA SER A 72 -37.53 3.07 39.50
C SER A 72 -37.03 2.76 40.91
N VAL A 73 -36.56 3.77 41.65
CA VAL A 73 -36.33 3.69 43.09
C VAL A 73 -36.85 4.98 43.73
N ASN A 74 -37.68 4.81 44.75
CA ASN A 74 -38.21 5.87 45.61
C ASN A 74 -37.32 6.02 46.85
N ILE A 75 -37.64 7.00 47.70
CA ILE A 75 -37.29 7.14 49.12
C ILE A 75 -36.14 8.12 49.45
N ASN A 76 -36.41 8.91 50.49
CA ASN A 76 -35.52 9.87 51.15
C ASN A 76 -34.36 9.19 51.93
N LYS A 77 -33.43 10.01 52.43
CA LYS A 77 -32.32 9.69 53.36
C LYS A 77 -31.11 8.95 52.76
N SER A 78 -30.06 9.75 52.56
CA SER A 78 -28.66 9.44 52.93
C SER A 78 -28.14 8.00 52.71
N VAL A 79 -27.65 7.72 51.50
CA VAL A 79 -26.62 6.69 51.26
C VAL A 79 -25.59 7.27 50.30
N ASN A 80 -24.29 7.08 50.60
CA ASN A 80 -23.19 7.40 49.68
C ASN A 80 -23.24 6.45 48.47
N VAL A 81 -23.84 6.89 47.36
CA VAL A 81 -23.77 6.16 46.09
C VAL A 81 -22.52 6.63 45.32
N LEU A 82 -21.55 5.74 45.21
CA LEU A 82 -20.35 5.94 44.39
C LEU A 82 -20.74 6.23 42.95
N ASN A 83 -20.40 7.43 42.49
CA ASN A 83 -20.75 7.94 41.18
C ASN A 83 -19.74 7.39 40.15
N GLU A 84 -19.99 6.18 39.62
CA GLU A 84 -19.21 5.59 38.52
C GLU A 84 -19.44 6.38 37.23
N CYS A 85 -18.76 7.51 37.14
CA CYS A 85 -18.84 8.43 36.02
C CYS A 85 -18.10 7.84 34.81
N ASN A 86 -18.83 7.58 33.72
CA ASN A 86 -18.31 7.11 32.43
C ASN A 86 -16.99 7.80 32.03
N LYS A 87 -15.87 7.12 32.22
CA LYS A 87 -14.53 7.65 31.91
C LYS A 87 -14.27 7.56 30.41
N TYR A 88 -13.97 8.68 29.78
CA TYR A 88 -13.61 8.74 28.36
C TYR A 88 -12.12 8.43 28.20
N LYS A 89 -11.74 7.27 27.65
CA LYS A 89 -10.34 6.89 27.42
C LYS A 89 -9.76 7.45 26.12
N CYS A 90 -8.52 7.93 26.15
CA CYS A 90 -7.74 8.24 24.94
C CYS A 90 -7.29 6.96 24.23
N VAL A 91 -7.48 6.85 22.91
CA VAL A 91 -7.10 5.66 22.12
C VAL A 91 -5.58 5.47 22.05
N ASN A 92 -4.81 6.56 22.16
CA ASN A 92 -3.38 6.55 21.84
C ASN A 92 -2.48 6.25 23.05
N CYS A 93 -2.95 6.53 24.26
CA CYS A 93 -2.19 6.42 25.51
C CYS A 93 -3.03 5.86 26.68
N ASN A 94 -4.29 5.48 26.44
CA ASN A 94 -5.23 4.90 27.42
C ASN A 94 -5.55 5.76 28.65
N LYS A 95 -5.14 7.04 28.68
CA LYS A 95 -5.45 7.97 29.78
C LYS A 95 -6.97 8.22 29.91
N ASP A 96 -7.46 8.17 31.14
CA ASP A 96 -8.85 8.42 31.52
C ASP A 96 -9.18 9.92 31.59
N PHE A 97 -10.35 10.31 31.10
CA PHE A 97 -10.87 11.68 31.20
C PHE A 97 -12.30 11.72 31.73
N LYS A 98 -12.59 12.66 32.63
CA LYS A 98 -13.93 12.89 33.19
C LYS A 98 -14.94 13.45 32.19
N TYR A 99 -14.48 14.11 31.12
CA TYR A 99 -15.33 14.79 30.13
C TYR A 99 -14.82 14.59 28.70
N ARG A 100 -15.75 14.45 27.74
CA ARG A 100 -15.43 14.23 26.31
C ARG A 100 -14.57 15.33 25.71
N GLN A 101 -14.80 16.59 26.09
CA GLN A 101 -14.03 17.75 25.60
C GLN A 101 -12.55 17.66 26.02
N ASN A 102 -12.28 17.17 27.25
CA ASN A 102 -10.92 17.03 27.76
C ASN A 102 -10.19 15.89 27.05
N LYS A 103 -10.87 14.76 26.78
CA LYS A 103 -10.34 13.70 25.91
C LYS A 103 -9.98 14.26 24.53
N TYR A 104 -10.89 15.02 23.89
CA TYR A 104 -10.67 15.54 22.54
C TYR A 104 -9.46 16.49 22.48
N LYS A 105 -9.39 17.49 23.37
CA LYS A 105 -8.23 18.40 23.46
C LYS A 105 -6.92 17.64 23.70
N HIS A 106 -6.93 16.64 24.56
CA HIS A 106 -5.75 15.79 24.77
C HIS A 106 -5.37 14.99 23.51
N GLN A 107 -6.33 14.45 22.75
CA GLN A 107 -6.03 13.62 21.57
C GLN A 107 -5.32 14.39 20.46
N LEU A 108 -5.59 15.70 20.29
CA LEU A 108 -4.88 16.56 19.34
C LEU A 108 -3.38 16.55 19.66
N ASN A 109 -3.00 17.01 20.86
CA ASN A 109 -1.60 17.10 21.28
C ASN A 109 -0.96 15.72 21.55
N CYS A 110 -1.75 14.66 21.80
CA CYS A 110 -1.25 13.30 22.00
C CYS A 110 -0.80 12.62 20.69
N ASN A 111 -1.26 13.10 19.52
CA ASN A 111 -0.72 12.68 18.23
C ASN A 111 0.68 13.29 18.02
N GLU A 112 0.80 14.61 18.16
CA GLU A 112 2.04 15.38 17.96
C GLU A 112 3.19 14.84 18.82
N ASN A 113 2.94 14.63 20.12
CA ASN A 113 3.95 14.07 21.04
C ASN A 113 4.36 12.61 20.73
N LYS A 114 3.56 11.87 19.95
CA LYS A 114 3.94 10.53 19.47
C LYS A 114 4.75 10.60 18.18
N ILE A 115 4.39 11.50 17.27
CA ILE A 115 5.12 11.76 16.02
C ILE A 115 6.53 12.26 16.34
N ALA A 116 6.66 13.31 17.17
CA ALA A 116 7.96 13.83 17.59
C ALA A 116 8.86 12.78 18.28
N ASN A 117 8.28 11.84 19.02
CA ASN A 117 9.01 10.74 19.68
C ASN A 117 9.39 9.61 18.70
N ILE A 118 8.73 9.50 17.56
CA ILE A 118 9.14 8.60 16.46
C ILE A 118 10.25 9.27 15.65
N GLU A 119 10.11 10.55 15.31
CA GLU A 119 11.11 11.34 14.57
C GLU A 119 12.45 11.40 15.32
N ASN A 120 12.44 11.71 16.62
CA ASN A 120 13.65 11.67 17.45
C ASN A 120 14.30 10.27 17.48
N LYS A 121 13.51 9.19 17.40
CA LYS A 121 14.05 7.81 17.36
C LYS A 121 14.64 7.47 16.00
N LEU A 122 14.06 7.94 14.91
CA LEU A 122 14.62 7.80 13.57
C LEU A 122 15.97 8.53 13.48
N GLN A 123 16.02 9.79 13.92
CA GLN A 123 17.26 10.58 13.93
C GLN A 123 18.39 9.94 14.77
N ILE A 124 18.05 9.32 15.91
CA ILE A 124 19.01 8.55 16.73
C ILE A 124 19.47 7.25 16.04
N ILE A 125 18.63 6.63 15.20
CA ILE A 125 19.01 5.42 14.43
C ILE A 125 19.90 5.81 13.24
N GLU A 126 19.56 6.86 12.50
CA GLU A 126 20.37 7.41 11.40
C GLU A 126 21.77 7.78 11.90
N SER A 127 21.85 8.58 12.99
CA SER A 127 23.12 8.97 13.63
C SER A 127 23.99 7.77 14.07
N LYS A 128 23.36 6.63 14.41
CA LYS A 128 24.07 5.39 14.78
C LYS A 128 24.53 4.60 13.56
N LEU A 129 23.77 4.63 12.48
CA LEU A 129 24.14 3.99 11.22
C LEU A 129 25.40 4.64 10.65
N ASP A 130 25.43 5.97 10.60
CA ASP A 130 26.58 6.76 10.14
C ASP A 130 27.83 6.49 11.01
N ALA A 131 27.69 6.50 12.33
CA ALA A 131 28.78 6.17 13.26
C ALA A 131 29.32 4.74 13.07
N SER A 132 28.45 3.77 12.77
CA SER A 132 28.85 2.37 12.55
C SER A 132 29.57 2.16 11.21
N ASN A 133 29.15 2.85 10.15
CA ASN A 133 29.81 2.79 8.85
C ASN A 133 31.20 3.43 8.88
N ILE A 134 31.37 4.56 9.56
CA ILE A 134 32.67 5.23 9.72
C ILE A 134 33.68 4.33 10.45
N HIS A 135 33.26 3.59 11.48
CA HIS A 135 34.18 2.72 12.23
C HIS A 135 34.61 1.48 11.44
N SER A 136 33.76 0.96 10.55
CA SER A 136 34.10 -0.16 9.66
C SER A 136 35.10 0.26 8.56
N VAL A 137 34.91 1.44 7.95
CA VAL A 137 35.80 1.97 6.90
C VAL A 137 37.20 2.32 7.45
N ASN A 138 37.28 2.93 8.64
CA ASN A 138 38.56 3.36 9.22
C ASN A 138 39.51 2.19 9.58
N ASN A 139 38.98 0.98 9.81
CA ASN A 139 39.81 -0.21 10.04
C ASN A 139 40.36 -0.82 8.73
N ILE A 140 39.80 -0.47 7.57
CA ILE A 140 40.26 -0.94 6.26
C ILE A 140 41.32 0.02 5.67
N VAL A 141 41.10 1.33 5.80
CA VAL A 141 41.97 2.36 5.20
C VAL A 141 43.36 2.40 5.85
N ASN A 142 43.48 2.13 7.15
CA ASN A 142 44.75 2.21 7.87
C ASN A 142 45.76 1.08 7.58
N ASN A 143 45.41 0.08 6.76
CA ASN A 143 46.30 -1.05 6.43
C ASN A 143 46.76 -1.08 4.95
N TYR A 144 46.48 -0.02 4.18
CA TYR A 144 46.78 0.07 2.75
C TYR A 144 47.78 1.18 2.38
N ASN A 145 48.65 1.56 3.31
CA ASN A 145 49.68 2.57 3.06
C ASN A 145 51.11 2.04 3.34
N TYR A 146 51.48 0.96 2.64
CA TYR A 146 52.89 0.63 2.42
C TYR A 146 53.09 -0.16 1.10
N ASN A 147 53.70 0.51 0.12
CA ASN A 147 54.44 -0.02 -1.04
C ASN A 147 53.83 -1.17 -1.88
N ASN A 148 53.25 -0.85 -3.04
CA ASN A 148 53.99 -0.99 -4.32
C ASN A 148 53.21 -0.53 -5.55
N THR A 149 53.88 0.23 -6.41
CA THR A 149 53.41 0.66 -7.72
C THR A 149 53.57 -0.47 -8.74
N ILE A 150 52.58 -1.35 -8.88
CA ILE A 150 52.53 -2.36 -9.94
C ILE A 150 51.15 -2.34 -10.60
N ASN A 151 51.14 -2.29 -11.94
CA ASN A 151 49.93 -2.23 -12.75
C ASN A 151 49.04 -3.45 -12.50
N ASN A 152 47.88 -3.23 -11.88
CA ASN A 152 46.77 -4.16 -11.88
C ASN A 152 45.48 -3.38 -12.17
N THR A 153 45.12 -3.28 -13.44
CA THR A 153 43.70 -3.29 -13.84
C THR A 153 43.16 -4.68 -13.52
N ALA A 154 42.95 -4.93 -12.23
CA ALA A 154 42.14 -6.03 -11.76
C ALA A 154 40.72 -5.73 -12.22
N ASN A 155 40.33 -6.31 -13.35
CA ASN A 155 38.93 -6.36 -13.72
C ASN A 155 38.18 -6.96 -12.53
N PHE A 156 37.30 -6.18 -11.91
CA PHE A 156 36.25 -6.71 -11.05
C PHE A 156 35.24 -7.44 -11.95
N THR A 157 35.67 -8.57 -12.53
CA THR A 157 34.74 -9.57 -13.07
C THR A 157 34.00 -10.13 -11.88
N SER A 158 32.83 -9.54 -11.60
CA SER A 158 31.78 -10.22 -10.85
C SER A 158 31.62 -11.60 -11.46
N ASN A 159 31.83 -12.67 -10.68
CA ASN A 159 31.55 -14.03 -11.13
C ASN A 159 30.03 -14.18 -11.27
N ILE A 160 29.50 -13.77 -12.41
CA ILE A 160 28.09 -13.94 -12.77
C ILE A 160 27.87 -15.44 -12.98
N ASN A 161 26.91 -16.00 -12.27
CA ASN A 161 26.46 -17.37 -12.46
C ASN A 161 25.00 -17.32 -12.89
N ILE A 162 24.70 -17.73 -14.12
CA ILE A 162 23.33 -17.66 -14.64
C ILE A 162 22.46 -18.71 -13.96
N ASN A 163 21.39 -18.25 -13.33
CA ASN A 163 20.33 -19.07 -12.78
C ASN A 163 19.57 -19.79 -13.89
N LYS A 164 19.10 -21.00 -13.60
CA LYS A 164 18.21 -21.73 -14.51
C LYS A 164 16.90 -20.95 -14.68
N VAL A 165 16.36 -20.98 -15.90
CA VAL A 165 15.04 -20.42 -16.21
C VAL A 165 13.98 -20.92 -15.22
N GLY A 166 13.23 -20.03 -14.59
CA GLY A 166 12.20 -20.38 -13.61
C GLY A 166 12.72 -20.64 -12.19
N SER A 167 14.02 -20.49 -11.93
CA SER A 167 14.64 -20.61 -10.60
C SER A 167 15.09 -19.26 -10.01
N GLU A 168 14.54 -18.14 -10.50
CA GLU A 168 14.86 -16.79 -10.05
C GLU A 168 14.45 -16.59 -8.56
N ASP A 169 15.34 -15.98 -7.76
CA ASP A 169 15.04 -15.74 -6.34
C ASP A 169 14.11 -14.53 -6.15
N ILE A 170 12.99 -14.74 -5.46
CA ILE A 170 12.04 -13.70 -5.08
C ILE A 170 12.54 -12.79 -3.95
N ASN A 171 13.55 -13.21 -3.19
CA ASN A 171 14.10 -12.41 -2.09
C ASN A 171 14.92 -11.21 -2.59
N GLU A 172 15.39 -11.27 -3.83
CA GLU A 172 16.05 -10.17 -4.53
C GLU A 172 15.11 -9.01 -4.90
N LEU A 173 13.78 -9.20 -4.82
CA LEU A 173 12.80 -8.16 -5.09
C LEU A 173 12.57 -7.25 -3.89
N THR A 174 12.74 -5.95 -4.10
CA THR A 174 12.38 -4.91 -3.14
C THR A 174 10.87 -4.80 -2.96
N TYR A 175 10.45 -4.19 -1.85
CA TYR A 175 9.03 -3.98 -1.57
C TYR A 175 8.31 -3.13 -2.63
N ASP A 176 8.98 -2.10 -3.19
CA ASP A 176 8.37 -1.24 -4.20
C ASP A 176 8.36 -1.87 -5.61
N GLU A 177 9.31 -2.75 -5.94
CA GLU A 177 9.23 -3.64 -7.12
C GLU A 177 8.00 -4.56 -7.02
N VAL A 178 7.86 -5.32 -5.93
CA VAL A 178 6.69 -6.21 -5.67
C VAL A 178 5.36 -5.45 -5.76
N LYS A 179 5.32 -4.27 -5.16
CA LYS A 179 4.13 -3.39 -5.15
C LYS A 179 3.83 -2.80 -6.53
N THR A 180 4.83 -2.63 -7.39
CA THR A 180 4.67 -2.18 -8.78
C THR A 180 4.15 -3.31 -9.67
N ILE A 181 4.69 -4.53 -9.51
CA ILE A 181 4.22 -5.74 -10.18
C ILE A 181 2.71 -5.94 -9.98
N PHE A 182 2.20 -5.86 -8.75
CA PHE A 182 0.76 -6.03 -8.49
C PHE A 182 -0.11 -4.79 -8.82
N ARG A 183 0.49 -3.66 -9.22
CA ARG A 183 -0.25 -2.46 -9.65
C ARG A 183 -0.54 -2.44 -11.16
N THR A 184 0.16 -3.21 -11.97
CA THR A 184 -0.09 -3.31 -13.41
C THR A 184 -1.26 -4.25 -13.74
N HIS A 185 -1.97 -4.76 -12.72
CA HIS A 185 -3.17 -5.59 -12.83
C HIS A 185 -2.95 -6.81 -13.74
N THR A 186 -3.58 -6.88 -14.90
CA THR A 186 -3.38 -8.00 -15.85
C THR A 186 -1.92 -8.14 -16.27
N ASN A 187 -1.23 -7.01 -16.48
CA ASN A 187 0.13 -7.00 -17.01
C ASN A 187 1.18 -7.32 -15.93
N CYS A 188 0.77 -7.75 -14.74
CA CYS A 188 1.66 -8.11 -13.64
C CYS A 188 2.61 -9.26 -14.01
N LEU A 189 2.21 -10.18 -14.90
CA LEU A 189 3.05 -11.30 -15.34
C LEU A 189 4.25 -10.81 -16.16
N ILE A 190 4.01 -9.98 -17.18
CA ILE A 190 5.05 -9.36 -18.00
C ILE A 190 5.90 -8.40 -17.15
N THR A 191 5.28 -7.69 -16.20
CA THR A 191 6.01 -6.82 -15.25
C THR A 191 6.96 -7.62 -14.37
N LEU A 192 6.52 -8.77 -13.84
CA LEU A 192 7.36 -9.68 -13.04
C LEU A 192 8.55 -10.21 -13.86
N ILE A 193 8.30 -10.71 -15.08
CA ILE A 193 9.34 -11.21 -15.98
C ILE A 193 10.37 -10.10 -16.27
N ASN A 194 9.91 -8.88 -16.56
CA ASN A 194 10.80 -7.74 -16.73
C ASN A 194 11.67 -7.48 -15.48
N THR A 195 11.04 -7.39 -14.30
CA THR A 195 11.76 -7.08 -13.05
C THR A 195 12.74 -8.17 -12.61
N LEU A 196 12.49 -9.43 -12.94
CA LEU A 196 13.37 -10.55 -12.58
C LEU A 196 14.43 -10.84 -13.65
N ASN A 197 14.05 -11.01 -14.93
CA ASN A 197 14.91 -11.52 -16.00
C ASN A 197 15.59 -10.43 -16.85
N PHE A 198 15.05 -9.21 -16.86
CA PHE A 198 15.56 -8.09 -17.67
C PHE A 198 15.91 -6.89 -16.77
N ASN A 199 16.75 -7.14 -15.77
CA ASN A 199 17.12 -6.17 -14.73
C ASN A 199 18.65 -6.14 -14.57
N GLU A 200 19.27 -4.98 -14.81
CA GLU A 200 20.73 -4.79 -14.73
C GLU A 200 21.31 -5.14 -13.35
N ARG A 201 20.53 -5.01 -12.28
CA ARG A 201 20.92 -5.40 -10.91
C ARG A 201 21.03 -6.91 -10.72
N LEU A 202 20.35 -7.70 -11.55
CA LEU A 202 20.21 -9.15 -11.43
C LEU A 202 20.78 -9.87 -12.66
N PRO A 203 22.07 -9.70 -13.01
CA PRO A 203 22.67 -10.33 -14.19
C PRO A 203 22.62 -11.86 -14.15
N ASN A 204 22.58 -12.45 -12.94
CA ASN A 204 22.38 -13.89 -12.75
C ASN A 204 21.04 -14.38 -13.32
N ASN A 205 20.02 -13.53 -13.50
CA ASN A 205 18.71 -13.93 -14.05
C ASN A 205 18.60 -13.71 -15.57
N HIS A 206 19.66 -13.24 -16.23
CA HIS A 206 19.72 -13.01 -17.68
C HIS A 206 19.85 -14.36 -18.42
N SER A 207 18.82 -15.20 -18.32
CA SER A 207 18.84 -16.60 -18.76
C SER A 207 18.33 -16.81 -20.18
N PHE A 208 17.70 -15.82 -20.81
CA PHE A 208 17.23 -15.91 -22.21
C PHE A 208 17.09 -14.55 -22.90
N CYS A 209 17.23 -14.53 -24.22
CA CYS A 209 16.89 -13.37 -25.06
C CYS A 209 16.40 -13.77 -26.46
N VAL A 210 15.55 -12.92 -27.06
CA VAL A 210 15.15 -13.03 -28.46
C VAL A 210 16.12 -12.22 -29.32
N THR A 211 16.80 -12.87 -30.26
CA THR A 211 17.74 -12.21 -31.18
C THR A 211 17.09 -11.71 -32.48
N SER A 212 15.92 -12.23 -32.84
CA SER A 212 15.11 -11.78 -33.99
C SER A 212 13.62 -11.79 -33.61
N LEU A 213 12.92 -10.68 -33.87
CA LEU A 213 11.50 -10.51 -33.54
C LEU A 213 10.62 -11.57 -34.21
N ASP A 214 10.82 -11.78 -35.50
CA ASP A 214 10.05 -12.73 -36.33
C ASP A 214 10.62 -14.15 -36.33
N GLY A 215 11.88 -14.32 -35.90
CA GLY A 215 12.54 -15.62 -35.81
C GLY A 215 11.75 -16.63 -34.95
N LYS A 216 11.78 -17.90 -35.32
CA LYS A 216 11.05 -19.00 -34.64
C LYS A 216 11.58 -19.34 -33.23
N TYR A 217 12.80 -18.92 -32.93
CA TYR A 217 13.57 -19.37 -31.77
C TYR A 217 13.90 -18.24 -30.79
N VAL A 218 14.15 -18.63 -29.54
CA VAL A 218 14.71 -17.81 -28.47
C VAL A 218 16.05 -18.42 -28.06
N SER A 219 17.06 -17.58 -27.83
CA SER A 219 18.35 -18.00 -27.28
C SER A 219 18.20 -18.17 -25.78
N VAL A 220 18.61 -19.31 -25.22
CA VAL A 220 18.49 -19.64 -23.79
C VAL A 220 19.83 -20.15 -23.29
N TYR A 221 20.25 -19.70 -22.11
CA TYR A 221 21.46 -20.17 -21.47
C TYR A 221 21.22 -21.53 -20.80
N ASN A 222 21.94 -22.56 -21.24
CA ASN A 222 21.89 -23.89 -20.65
C ASN A 222 22.93 -23.99 -19.53
N THR A 223 22.47 -23.95 -18.27
CA THR A 223 23.32 -24.05 -17.06
C THR A 223 24.09 -25.36 -16.95
N ASP A 224 23.57 -26.45 -17.51
CA ASP A 224 24.13 -27.79 -17.38
C ASP A 224 25.26 -28.02 -18.41
N LYS A 225 25.19 -27.33 -19.56
CA LYS A 225 26.18 -27.37 -20.65
C LYS A 225 27.11 -26.16 -20.70
N ASN A 226 26.80 -25.11 -19.95
CA ASN A 226 27.49 -23.81 -19.99
C ASN A 226 27.54 -23.21 -21.42
N SER A 227 26.43 -23.32 -22.16
CA SER A 227 26.32 -22.96 -23.58
C SER A 227 24.96 -22.33 -23.91
N ILE A 228 24.87 -21.56 -25.00
CA ILE A 228 23.59 -21.05 -25.51
C ILE A 228 22.90 -22.14 -26.35
N GLU A 229 21.61 -22.36 -26.15
CA GLU A 229 20.77 -23.22 -26.98
C GLU A 229 19.58 -22.46 -27.58
N LYS A 230 19.10 -22.90 -28.74
CA LYS A 230 17.92 -22.34 -29.41
C LYS A 230 16.68 -23.15 -29.04
N ARG A 231 15.74 -22.55 -28.30
CA ARG A 231 14.44 -23.16 -27.96
C ARG A 231 13.33 -22.54 -28.82
N THR A 232 12.25 -23.27 -29.10
CA THR A 232 11.12 -22.72 -29.87
C THR A 232 10.31 -21.75 -29.02
N LYS A 233 9.98 -20.56 -29.55
CA LYS A 233 9.25 -19.52 -28.80
C LYS A 233 7.95 -20.05 -28.17
N LYS A 234 7.17 -20.84 -28.94
CA LYS A 234 5.90 -21.45 -28.47
C LYS A 234 6.06 -22.26 -27.17
N ASN A 235 7.02 -23.18 -27.13
CA ASN A 235 7.16 -24.08 -25.97
C ASN A 235 7.84 -23.35 -24.81
N PHE A 236 8.77 -22.43 -25.11
CA PHE A 236 9.50 -21.67 -24.10
C PHE A 236 8.62 -20.62 -23.40
N TYR A 237 7.76 -19.90 -24.12
CA TYR A 237 6.85 -18.93 -23.50
C TYR A 237 5.83 -19.62 -22.58
N ASP A 238 5.34 -20.81 -22.97
CA ASP A 238 4.48 -21.62 -22.09
C ASP A 238 5.20 -22.03 -20.80
N GLU A 239 6.49 -22.37 -20.84
CA GLU A 239 7.30 -22.63 -19.64
C GLU A 239 7.47 -21.37 -18.78
N ILE A 240 7.89 -20.25 -19.39
CA ILE A 240 8.10 -18.95 -18.72
C ILE A 240 6.82 -18.46 -18.03
N PHE A 241 5.66 -18.56 -18.68
CA PHE A 241 4.42 -18.10 -18.07
C PHE A 241 4.01 -18.96 -16.88
N ASN A 242 4.14 -20.30 -16.97
CA ASN A 242 3.83 -21.18 -15.85
C ASN A 242 4.77 -20.94 -14.66
N THR A 243 6.08 -20.90 -14.88
CA THR A 243 7.07 -20.63 -13.80
C THR A 243 6.89 -19.24 -13.20
N SER A 244 6.54 -18.23 -14.02
CA SER A 244 6.24 -16.88 -13.55
C SER A 244 4.95 -16.81 -12.72
N ILE A 245 3.89 -17.54 -13.09
CA ILE A 245 2.66 -17.66 -12.29
C ILE A 245 2.94 -18.34 -10.94
N ASP A 246 3.75 -19.40 -10.92
CA ASP A 246 4.18 -20.04 -9.66
C ASP A 246 5.00 -19.06 -8.80
N THR A 247 5.87 -18.26 -9.42
CA THR A 247 6.64 -17.21 -8.74
C THR A 247 5.74 -16.09 -8.21
N MET A 248 4.70 -15.68 -8.93
CA MET A 248 3.65 -14.79 -8.41
C MET A 248 2.96 -15.37 -7.17
N HIS A 249 2.64 -16.67 -7.15
CA HIS A 249 2.09 -17.34 -5.98
C HIS A 249 3.08 -17.37 -4.80
N LYS A 250 4.39 -17.58 -5.04
CA LYS A 250 5.43 -17.49 -3.98
C LYS A 250 5.48 -16.08 -3.37
N ILE A 251 5.51 -15.04 -4.21
CA ILE A 251 5.52 -13.63 -3.76
C ILE A 251 4.24 -13.31 -2.98
N PHE A 252 3.06 -13.69 -3.49
CA PHE A 252 1.80 -13.50 -2.78
C PHE A 252 1.81 -14.16 -1.39
N ASN A 253 2.31 -15.39 -1.29
CA ASN A 253 2.41 -16.10 -0.02
C ASN A 253 3.33 -15.41 1.01
N SER A 254 4.37 -14.68 0.58
CA SER A 254 5.26 -13.93 1.48
C SER A 254 4.66 -12.60 1.97
N ILE A 255 3.70 -12.02 1.22
CA ILE A 255 3.06 -10.74 1.55
C ILE A 255 1.63 -10.85 2.09
N LYS A 256 0.92 -11.98 1.92
CA LYS A 256 -0.51 -12.12 2.26
C LYS A 256 -0.84 -11.77 3.72
N ASN A 257 0.06 -12.09 4.65
CA ASN A 257 -0.07 -11.79 6.08
C ASN A 257 0.27 -10.33 6.44
N LYS A 258 0.90 -9.59 5.53
CA LYS A 258 1.32 -8.17 5.70
C LYS A 258 0.26 -7.19 5.15
N VAL A 259 -0.79 -7.69 4.50
CA VAL A 259 -1.88 -6.89 3.91
C VAL A 259 -3.23 -7.21 4.55
N SER A 260 -4.24 -6.35 4.36
CA SER A 260 -5.58 -6.64 4.87
C SER A 260 -6.23 -7.80 4.12
N LYS A 261 -7.12 -8.57 4.78
CA LYS A 261 -7.81 -9.73 4.18
C LYS A 261 -8.44 -9.42 2.82
N LYS A 262 -9.12 -8.27 2.67
CA LYS A 262 -9.68 -7.81 1.38
C LYS A 262 -8.62 -7.61 0.30
N LYS A 263 -7.46 -7.03 0.64
CA LYS A 263 -6.34 -6.88 -0.30
C LYS A 263 -5.74 -8.24 -0.68
N ALA A 264 -5.58 -9.16 0.28
CA ALA A 264 -5.10 -10.50 0.00
C ALA A 264 -6.01 -11.24 -1.00
N THR A 265 -7.33 -11.26 -0.76
CA THR A 265 -8.30 -11.88 -1.68
C THR A 265 -8.28 -11.24 -3.08
N ASN A 266 -8.14 -9.91 -3.17
CA ASN A 266 -8.05 -9.23 -4.48
C ASN A 266 -6.77 -9.62 -5.25
N LEU A 267 -5.63 -9.76 -4.56
CA LEU A 267 -4.36 -10.19 -5.17
C LEU A 267 -4.41 -11.65 -5.59
N GLU A 268 -5.03 -12.51 -4.79
CA GLU A 268 -5.21 -13.92 -5.11
C GLU A 268 -6.12 -14.11 -6.34
N SER A 269 -7.23 -13.37 -6.41
CA SER A 269 -8.10 -13.33 -7.60
C SER A 269 -7.32 -12.89 -8.84
N MET A 270 -6.56 -11.79 -8.75
CA MET A 270 -5.75 -11.26 -9.86
C MET A 270 -4.78 -12.31 -10.44
N ILE A 271 -4.15 -13.13 -9.58
CA ILE A 271 -3.25 -14.20 -10.06
C ILE A 271 -4.04 -15.30 -10.79
N GLN A 272 -5.23 -15.68 -10.29
CA GLN A 272 -6.09 -16.64 -10.98
C GLN A 272 -6.64 -16.10 -12.31
N ASP A 273 -7.05 -14.82 -12.33
CA ASP A 273 -7.52 -14.14 -13.54
C ASP A 273 -6.42 -14.17 -14.62
N VAL A 274 -5.19 -13.77 -14.27
CA VAL A 274 -4.03 -13.82 -15.17
C VAL A 274 -3.72 -15.26 -15.62
N LYS A 275 -3.80 -16.24 -14.72
CA LYS A 275 -3.62 -17.65 -15.06
C LYS A 275 -4.63 -18.12 -16.12
N MET A 276 -5.92 -17.83 -15.96
CA MET A 276 -6.94 -18.17 -16.97
C MET A 276 -6.70 -17.41 -18.29
N LEU A 277 -6.37 -16.12 -18.23
CA LEU A 277 -6.12 -15.28 -19.41
C LEU A 277 -4.93 -15.78 -20.26
N VAL A 278 -3.87 -16.29 -19.62
CA VAL A 278 -2.64 -16.72 -20.31
C VAL A 278 -2.67 -18.20 -20.72
N ILE A 279 -3.32 -19.07 -19.94
CA ILE A 279 -3.36 -20.52 -20.22
C ILE A 279 -4.57 -20.88 -21.09
N GLU A 280 -5.75 -20.34 -20.83
CA GLU A 280 -7.01 -20.82 -21.41
C GLU A 280 -7.49 -19.98 -22.61
N ASN A 281 -7.18 -18.68 -22.64
CA ASN A 281 -7.63 -17.78 -23.71
C ASN A 281 -6.55 -17.62 -24.80
N SER A 282 -6.67 -18.35 -25.90
CA SER A 282 -5.70 -18.34 -27.01
C SER A 282 -5.45 -16.96 -27.65
N LYS A 283 -6.46 -16.08 -27.71
CA LYS A 283 -6.30 -14.72 -28.26
C LYS A 283 -5.46 -13.85 -27.34
N ILE A 284 -5.75 -13.91 -26.04
CA ILE A 284 -5.05 -13.10 -25.04
C ILE A 284 -3.64 -13.65 -24.82
N LYS A 285 -3.47 -14.98 -24.79
CA LYS A 285 -2.16 -15.66 -24.80
C LYS A 285 -1.24 -15.15 -25.92
N ASN A 286 -1.78 -14.92 -27.13
CA ASN A 286 -0.99 -14.34 -28.23
C ASN A 286 -0.54 -12.90 -27.95
N THR A 287 -1.32 -12.10 -27.22
CA THR A 287 -0.88 -10.77 -26.74
C THR A 287 0.29 -10.89 -25.76
N TYR A 288 0.21 -11.77 -24.76
CA TYR A 288 1.31 -12.01 -23.83
C TYR A 288 2.57 -12.57 -24.54
N ASN A 289 2.40 -13.47 -25.52
CA ASN A 289 3.50 -13.95 -26.37
C ASN A 289 4.20 -12.78 -27.08
N ASN A 290 3.42 -11.86 -27.67
CA ASN A 290 3.97 -10.70 -28.39
C ASN A 290 4.64 -9.70 -27.43
N GLU A 291 4.04 -9.43 -26.27
CA GLU A 291 4.63 -8.57 -25.23
C GLU A 291 5.95 -9.16 -24.71
N LEU A 292 6.01 -10.46 -24.42
CA LEU A 292 7.24 -11.14 -24.00
C LEU A 292 8.30 -11.17 -25.12
N ASN A 293 7.89 -11.39 -26.37
CA ASN A 293 8.78 -11.38 -27.53
C ASN A 293 9.44 -10.01 -27.72
N LEU A 294 8.65 -8.94 -27.67
CA LEU A 294 9.13 -7.56 -27.77
C LEU A 294 10.00 -7.17 -26.57
N LEU A 295 9.57 -7.51 -25.35
CA LEU A 295 10.33 -7.26 -24.12
C LEU A 295 11.71 -7.92 -24.18
N SER A 296 11.76 -9.19 -24.59
CA SER A 296 12.99 -9.99 -24.65
C SER A 296 13.93 -9.54 -25.78
N TYR A 297 13.38 -9.04 -26.90
CA TYR A 297 14.18 -8.47 -27.98
C TYR A 297 14.74 -7.08 -27.64
N ASN A 298 13.93 -6.21 -27.02
CA ASN A 298 14.35 -4.86 -26.64
C ASN A 298 15.46 -4.88 -25.57
N ASN A 299 15.44 -5.88 -24.68
CA ASN A 299 16.44 -6.06 -23.62
C ASN A 299 17.55 -7.07 -23.98
N ARG A 300 17.64 -7.54 -25.24
CA ARG A 300 18.59 -8.59 -25.65
C ARG A 300 20.04 -8.19 -25.39
N ASP A 301 20.40 -6.93 -25.63
CA ASP A 301 21.78 -6.44 -25.53
C ASP A 301 22.28 -6.50 -24.08
N MET A 302 21.41 -6.22 -23.09
CA MET A 302 21.69 -6.41 -21.67
C MET A 302 21.98 -7.87 -21.30
N VAL A 303 21.24 -8.82 -21.90
CA VAL A 303 21.45 -10.26 -21.67
C VAL A 303 22.74 -10.76 -22.33
N LEU A 304 22.99 -10.36 -23.58
CA LEU A 304 24.21 -10.69 -24.32
C LEU A 304 25.46 -10.15 -23.59
N ASN A 305 25.42 -8.91 -23.09
CA ASN A 305 26.47 -8.31 -22.26
C ASN A 305 26.74 -9.05 -20.93
N SER A 306 25.78 -9.84 -20.43
CA SER A 306 26.00 -10.74 -19.28
C SER A 306 26.62 -12.06 -19.72
N TRP A 307 26.23 -12.60 -20.88
CA TRP A 307 26.81 -13.84 -21.43
C TRP A 307 28.26 -13.67 -21.89
N GLU A 308 28.61 -12.55 -22.52
CA GLU A 308 30.00 -12.22 -22.93
C GLU A 308 31.01 -12.22 -21.78
N LYS A 309 30.55 -11.96 -20.55
CA LYS A 309 31.39 -11.97 -19.34
C LYS A 309 31.67 -13.38 -18.79
N ILE A 310 30.97 -14.39 -19.32
CA ILE A 310 30.94 -15.77 -18.81
C ILE A 310 31.44 -16.74 -19.89
N LEU A 311 31.04 -16.51 -21.14
CA LEU A 311 31.49 -17.27 -22.30
C LEU A 311 32.81 -16.70 -22.79
N SER A 312 33.82 -17.56 -22.93
CA SER A 312 35.08 -17.19 -23.59
C SER A 312 34.81 -16.75 -25.04
N PRO A 313 35.61 -15.82 -25.63
CA PRO A 313 35.29 -15.17 -26.91
C PRO A 313 34.98 -16.11 -28.09
N ASN A 314 35.51 -17.33 -28.10
CA ASN A 314 35.41 -18.30 -29.19
C ASN A 314 34.06 -19.05 -29.26
N MET A 315 32.97 -18.49 -28.74
CA MET A 315 31.65 -19.16 -28.61
C MET A 315 30.46 -18.34 -29.14
N ILE A 316 30.72 -17.22 -29.84
CA ILE A 316 29.69 -16.26 -30.28
C ILE A 316 29.46 -16.28 -31.81
N GLU A 317 30.37 -16.88 -32.59
CA GLU A 317 30.38 -16.76 -34.06
C GLU A 317 29.18 -17.41 -34.79
N ASP A 318 28.50 -18.42 -34.22
CA ASP A 318 27.38 -19.14 -34.87
C ASP A 318 26.00 -18.43 -34.75
N THR A 319 25.95 -17.09 -34.78
CA THR A 319 24.66 -16.35 -34.64
C THR A 319 24.36 -15.26 -35.68
N VAL A 320 25.14 -15.17 -36.76
CA VAL A 320 24.87 -14.30 -37.90
C VAL A 320 24.52 -15.11 -39.16
N ASP A 321 23.36 -15.77 -39.14
CA ASP A 321 22.72 -16.28 -40.36
C ASP A 321 21.68 -15.27 -40.85
N ASP A 322 22.04 -14.54 -41.92
CA ASP A 322 21.13 -13.72 -42.72
C ASP A 322 20.14 -14.62 -43.49
N ASP A 323 18.99 -14.93 -42.90
CA ASP A 323 17.87 -15.53 -43.65
C ASP A 323 17.10 -14.44 -44.44
N SER A 324 17.76 -13.92 -45.47
CA SER A 324 17.16 -13.10 -46.53
C SER A 324 16.67 -13.96 -47.71
N GLY A 325 16.06 -15.10 -47.41
CA GLY A 325 15.51 -16.04 -48.39
C GLY A 325 14.10 -15.69 -48.88
N SER A 326 13.87 -14.51 -49.45
CA SER A 326 12.58 -14.19 -50.08
C SER A 326 12.45 -14.89 -51.44
N GLU A 327 12.02 -16.16 -51.43
CA GLU A 327 11.72 -16.93 -52.64
C GLU A 327 10.42 -16.44 -53.31
N SER A 328 10.53 -15.28 -53.97
CA SER A 328 9.49 -14.66 -54.77
C SER A 328 9.30 -15.45 -56.06
N SER A 329 8.28 -16.31 -56.12
CA SER A 329 7.77 -16.88 -57.37
C SER A 329 7.68 -15.81 -58.47
N LYS A 330 8.45 -15.99 -59.54
CA LYS A 330 8.35 -15.19 -60.76
C LYS A 330 8.08 -16.10 -61.94
N ASP A 331 6.82 -16.05 -62.38
CA ASP A 331 6.39 -16.08 -63.78
C ASP A 331 7.18 -16.95 -64.75
N SER A 332 6.84 -18.24 -64.79
CA SER A 332 7.10 -19.10 -65.96
C SER A 332 6.10 -18.81 -67.08
N PHE A 333 6.18 -17.61 -67.67
CA PHE A 333 5.52 -17.28 -68.94
C PHE A 333 6.56 -17.36 -70.08
N TYR A 334 6.71 -18.54 -70.66
CA TYR A 334 7.36 -18.70 -71.97
C TYR A 334 6.29 -18.97 -73.02
N TYR A 335 6.12 -18.01 -73.94
CA TYR A 335 5.29 -18.19 -75.12
C TYR A 335 6.01 -19.07 -76.16
N LEU A 336 5.26 -19.98 -76.77
CA LEU A 336 5.60 -20.66 -78.02
C LEU A 336 5.20 -19.78 -79.21
N THR A 337 6.18 -19.34 -80.01
CA THR A 337 6.15 -18.79 -81.39
C THR A 337 7.59 -18.31 -81.69
N ASP A 338 8.27 -18.52 -82.82
CA ASP A 338 8.01 -19.25 -84.08
C ASP A 338 9.38 -19.51 -84.77
N SER A 339 9.39 -20.25 -85.88
CA SER A 339 10.48 -20.37 -86.90
C SER A 339 11.77 -21.12 -86.51
N ASP A 340 12.39 -21.94 -87.36
CA ASP A 340 12.14 -22.32 -88.78
C ASP A 340 12.13 -23.85 -89.00
#